data_AF-A0A971MXY7-F1
#
_entry.id   AF-A0A971MXY7-F1
#
_cell.length_a   1.000
_cell.length_b   1.000
_cell.length_c   1.000
_cell.angle_alpha   90.00
_cell.angle_beta   90.00
_cell.angle_gamma   90.00
#
_symmetry.space_group_name_H-M   'P 1'
#
loop_
_entity.id
_entity.type
_entity.pdbx_description
1 polymer ?
#
loop_
_entity_poly.entity_id
_entity_poly.type
_entity_poly.pdbx_seq_one_letter_code
_entity_poly.pdbx_strand_id
1 'polypeptide(L)'
;ENADYYIAVTGKDEDNLVGCHIAKTIFHVRNTVAHVNNPANIELFELLKVDHVYSRSVILADIIEQDIAQEGMRVIFNIPNQKMNILEVELSPTSAAVGRTLAEYKFPDETRVALLIHDDGSTEVPRGNSIMLEGDRLLLVTTSDDYDEIFNELVKN
;
A
#
# COMPACT_ATOMS: atom_id res chain seq x y z
N GLU A 1 -11.68 -34.73 -3.50
CA GLU A 1 -12.06 -33.80 -4.58
C GLU A 1 -12.99 -32.72 -4.02
N ASN A 2 -12.48 -31.78 -3.23
CA ASN A 2 -13.25 -30.64 -2.66
C ASN A 2 -12.27 -29.59 -2.08
N ALA A 3 -11.30 -29.14 -2.87
CA ALA A 3 -10.39 -28.09 -2.41
C ALA A 3 -10.99 -26.72 -2.73
N ASP A 4 -11.08 -25.83 -1.75
CA ASP A 4 -11.46 -24.43 -1.96
C ASP A 4 -10.32 -23.62 -2.59
N TYR A 5 -9.08 -24.05 -2.37
CA TYR A 5 -7.86 -23.41 -2.86
C TYR A 5 -6.88 -24.43 -3.45
N TYR A 6 -6.22 -24.04 -4.54
CA TYR A 6 -5.03 -24.69 -5.06
C TYR A 6 -3.91 -23.67 -5.16
N ILE A 7 -2.77 -23.96 -4.53
CA ILE A 7 -1.65 -23.03 -4.38
C ILE A 7 -0.41 -23.66 -5.03
N ALA A 8 0.06 -23.07 -6.12
CA ALA A 8 1.20 -23.54 -6.89
C ALA A 8 2.43 -22.65 -6.67
N VAL A 9 3.40 -23.15 -5.91
CA VAL A 9 4.57 -22.39 -5.42
C VAL A 9 5.89 -23.06 -5.77
N THR A 10 5.92 -23.81 -6.87
CA THR A 10 7.14 -24.44 -7.35
C THR A 10 8.11 -23.40 -7.93
N GLY A 11 9.37 -23.79 -8.14
CA GLY A 11 10.38 -22.94 -8.75
C GLY A 11 10.25 -22.75 -10.26
N LYS A 12 9.20 -23.29 -10.89
CA LYS A 12 8.98 -23.21 -12.34
C LYS A 12 7.61 -22.63 -12.65
N ASP A 13 7.58 -21.60 -13.48
CA ASP A 13 6.34 -20.92 -13.83
C ASP A 13 5.43 -21.81 -14.67
N GLU A 14 5.96 -22.56 -15.64
CA GLU A 14 5.18 -23.54 -16.40
C GLU A 14 4.46 -24.57 -15.52
N ASP A 15 5.13 -25.12 -14.50
CA ASP A 15 4.51 -26.10 -13.59
C ASP A 15 3.38 -25.45 -12.77
N ASN A 16 3.60 -24.23 -12.29
CA ASN A 16 2.60 -23.50 -11.50
C ASN A 16 1.38 -23.14 -12.34
N LEU A 17 1.60 -22.69 -13.57
CA LEU A 17 0.56 -22.30 -14.51
C LEU A 17 -0.29 -23.49 -14.92
N VAL A 18 0.34 -24.60 -15.32
CA VAL A 18 -0.35 -25.83 -15.70
C VAL A 18 -1.10 -26.42 -14.51
N GLY A 19 -0.49 -26.44 -13.32
CA GLY A 19 -1.13 -26.91 -12.10
C GLY A 19 -2.41 -26.13 -11.78
N CYS A 20 -2.34 -24.80 -11.79
CA CYS A 20 -3.50 -23.95 -11.56
C CYS A 20 -4.57 -24.13 -12.66
N HIS A 21 -4.15 -24.24 -13.91
CA HIS A 21 -5.09 -24.44 -15.02
C HIS A 21 -5.83 -25.77 -14.89
N ILE A 22 -5.13 -26.87 -14.57
CA ILE A 22 -5.73 -28.18 -14.31
C ILE A 22 -6.67 -28.12 -13.10
N ALA A 23 -6.24 -27.50 -12.00
CA ALA A 23 -7.05 -27.36 -10.79
C ALA A 23 -8.38 -26.63 -11.10
N LYS A 24 -8.34 -25.61 -11.94
CA LYS A 24 -9.52 -24.83 -12.31
C LYS A 24 -10.42 -25.54 -13.33
N THR A 25 -9.84 -26.12 -14.36
CA THR A 25 -10.60 -26.66 -15.51
C THR A 25 -11.09 -28.09 -15.30
N ILE A 26 -10.31 -28.93 -14.61
CA ILE A 26 -10.65 -30.34 -14.39
C ILE A 26 -11.29 -30.52 -13.02
N PHE A 27 -10.66 -29.97 -11.98
CA PHE A 27 -11.10 -30.17 -10.60
C PHE A 27 -12.05 -29.08 -10.09
N HIS A 28 -12.32 -28.05 -10.90
CA HIS A 28 -13.25 -26.97 -10.57
C HIS A 28 -12.96 -26.30 -9.22
N VAL A 29 -11.68 -26.20 -8.85
CA VAL A 29 -11.23 -25.53 -7.63
C VAL A 29 -11.62 -24.06 -7.71
N ARG A 30 -12.24 -23.57 -6.63
CA ARG A 30 -12.83 -22.21 -6.59
C ARG A 30 -11.78 -21.12 -6.72
N ASN A 31 -10.62 -21.29 -6.07
CA ASN A 31 -9.56 -20.29 -6.05
C ASN A 31 -8.19 -20.91 -6.36
N THR A 32 -7.49 -20.33 -7.32
CA THR A 32 -6.13 -20.72 -7.71
C THR A 32 -5.16 -19.60 -7.41
N VAL A 33 -4.08 -19.93 -6.70
CA VAL A 33 -3.00 -19.01 -6.34
C VAL A 33 -1.71 -19.53 -6.95
N ALA A 34 -0.96 -18.68 -7.65
CA ALA A 34 0.33 -19.07 -8.19
C ALA A 34 1.46 -18.11 -7.83
N HIS A 35 2.61 -18.70 -7.54
CA HIS A 35 3.86 -17.98 -7.54
C HIS A 35 4.40 -17.83 -8.96
N VAL A 36 4.74 -16.61 -9.34
CA VAL A 36 5.45 -16.27 -10.57
C VAL A 36 6.88 -15.88 -10.22
N ASN A 37 7.83 -16.72 -10.65
CA ASN A 37 9.25 -16.54 -10.45
C ASN A 37 9.80 -15.46 -11.40
N ASN A 38 9.33 -15.42 -12.66
CA ASN A 38 9.68 -14.35 -13.61
C ASN A 38 8.53 -13.35 -13.77
N PRO A 39 8.64 -12.10 -13.26
CA PRO A 39 7.59 -11.08 -13.35
C PRO A 39 7.02 -10.85 -14.76
N ALA A 40 7.81 -11.07 -15.81
CA ALA A 40 7.34 -10.94 -17.20
C ALA A 40 6.20 -11.93 -17.55
N ASN A 41 6.02 -12.99 -16.77
CA ASN A 41 4.97 -14.00 -16.97
C ASN A 41 3.66 -13.66 -16.24
N ILE A 42 3.59 -12.59 -15.43
CA ILE A 42 2.40 -12.27 -14.63
C ILE A 42 1.15 -12.13 -15.53
N GLU A 43 1.26 -11.36 -16.61
CA GLU A 43 0.16 -11.14 -17.56
C GLU A 43 -0.35 -12.46 -18.17
N LEU A 44 0.55 -13.41 -18.43
CA LEU A 44 0.19 -14.74 -18.94
C LEU A 44 -0.63 -15.55 -17.91
N PHE A 45 -0.27 -15.49 -16.63
CA PHE A 45 -1.01 -16.19 -15.56
C PHE A 45 -2.42 -15.62 -15.39
N GLU A 46 -2.54 -14.28 -15.46
CA GLU A 46 -3.84 -13.59 -15.39
C GLU A 46 -4.70 -13.92 -16.61
N LEU A 47 -4.12 -13.92 -17.81
CA LEU A 47 -4.80 -14.30 -19.06
C LEU A 47 -5.37 -15.72 -18.98
N LEU A 48 -4.63 -16.65 -18.36
CA LEU A 48 -5.03 -18.05 -18.16
C LEU A 48 -5.87 -18.29 -16.90
N LYS A 49 -6.42 -17.21 -16.30
CA LYS A 49 -7.42 -17.23 -15.23
C LYS A 49 -6.95 -17.83 -13.91
N VAL A 50 -5.67 -17.67 -13.59
CA VAL A 50 -5.21 -17.83 -12.20
C VAL A 50 -5.80 -16.68 -11.37
N ASP A 51 -6.49 -17.00 -10.26
CA ASP A 51 -7.24 -15.99 -9.48
C ASP A 51 -6.33 -15.00 -8.74
N HIS A 52 -5.21 -15.51 -8.23
CA HIS A 52 -4.24 -14.72 -7.48
C HIS A 52 -2.83 -15.03 -7.95
N VAL A 53 -2.13 -14.01 -8.42
CA VAL A 53 -0.76 -14.12 -8.93
C VAL A 53 0.16 -13.33 -8.01
N TYR A 54 1.25 -13.93 -7.54
CA TYR A 54 2.23 -13.24 -6.72
C TYR A 54 3.65 -13.45 -7.23
N SER A 55 4.45 -12.38 -7.26
CA SER A 55 5.87 -12.45 -7.55
C SER A 55 6.67 -11.92 -6.37
N ARG A 56 7.62 -12.73 -5.87
CA ARG A 56 8.51 -12.37 -4.77
C ARG A 56 9.37 -11.16 -5.14
N SER A 57 9.83 -11.11 -6.38
CA SER A 57 10.68 -10.02 -6.89
C SER A 57 9.93 -8.69 -6.95
N VAL A 58 8.66 -8.71 -7.38
CA VAL A 58 7.80 -7.51 -7.40
C VAL A 58 7.53 -7.02 -5.98
N ILE A 59 7.07 -7.92 -5.10
CA ILE A 59 6.79 -7.57 -3.70
C ILE A 59 8.03 -7.00 -3.01
N LEU A 60 9.21 -7.59 -3.24
CA LEU A 60 10.45 -7.11 -2.64
C LEU A 60 10.87 -5.74 -3.22
N ALA A 61 10.70 -5.53 -4.52
CA ALA A 61 10.94 -4.24 -5.15
C ALA A 61 10.03 -3.17 -4.53
N ASP A 62 8.73 -3.44 -4.37
CA ASP A 62 7.78 -2.51 -3.74
C ASP A 62 8.23 -2.15 -2.30
N ILE A 63 8.68 -3.13 -1.52
CA ILE A 63 9.19 -2.90 -0.16
C ILE A 63 10.45 -2.03 -0.18
N ILE A 64 11.38 -2.29 -1.11
CA ILE A 64 12.61 -1.52 -1.26
C ILE A 64 12.30 -0.09 -1.73
N GLU A 65 11.40 0.09 -2.70
CA GLU A 65 10.97 1.42 -3.16
C GLU A 65 10.33 2.21 -2.02
N GLN A 66 9.50 1.55 -1.19
CA GLN A 66 8.95 2.17 0.02
C GLN A 66 10.01 2.55 1.06
N ASP A 67 11.11 1.80 1.16
CA ASP A 67 12.23 2.12 2.08
C ASP A 67 13.13 3.23 1.54
N ILE A 68 13.30 3.28 0.21
CA ILE A 68 14.06 4.32 -0.51
C ILE A 68 13.29 5.63 -0.61
N ALA A 69 11.95 5.63 -0.53
CA ALA A 69 11.10 6.82 -0.46
C ALA A 69 11.27 7.62 0.87
N GLN A 70 12.49 7.63 1.39
CA GLN A 70 13.02 8.18 2.64
C GLN A 70 12.98 9.71 2.74
N GLU A 71 12.01 10.34 2.09
CA GLU A 71 11.71 11.77 2.21
C GLU A 71 10.42 11.91 3.02
N GLY A 72 10.36 11.41 4.26
CA GLY A 72 9.24 11.65 5.20
C GLY A 72 7.81 11.32 4.72
N MET A 73 7.61 10.65 3.59
CA MET A 73 6.31 10.28 3.06
C MET A 73 6.35 8.88 2.46
N ARG A 74 5.47 8.01 2.94
CA ARG A 74 5.39 6.61 2.53
C ARG A 74 3.97 6.19 2.23
N VAL A 75 3.75 5.47 1.13
CA VAL A 75 2.49 4.76 0.88
C VAL A 75 2.51 3.44 1.64
N ILE A 76 1.57 3.26 2.56
CA ILE A 76 1.44 2.02 3.37
C ILE A 76 0.51 1.03 2.68
N PHE A 77 -0.57 1.52 2.06
CA PHE A 77 -1.58 0.65 1.47
C PHE A 77 -2.30 1.32 0.30
N ASN A 78 -2.37 0.62 -0.84
CA ASN A 78 -3.21 0.98 -1.96
C ASN A 78 -4.55 0.24 -1.84
N ILE A 79 -5.67 0.96 -1.78
CA ILE A 79 -6.98 0.32 -1.62
C ILE A 79 -7.41 -0.26 -2.99
N PRO A 80 -7.57 -1.59 -3.14
CA PRO A 80 -7.86 -2.18 -4.44
C PRO A 80 -9.16 -1.66 -5.05
N ASN A 81 -9.14 -1.37 -6.35
CA ASN A 81 -10.26 -0.83 -7.11
C ASN A 81 -10.81 0.52 -6.60
N GLN A 82 -10.05 1.24 -5.79
CA GLN A 82 -10.37 2.59 -5.33
C GLN A 82 -9.24 3.54 -5.72
N LYS A 83 -9.55 4.84 -5.77
CA LYS A 83 -8.55 5.90 -6.01
C LYS A 83 -7.86 6.38 -4.72
N MET A 84 -8.16 5.72 -3.60
CA MET A 84 -7.73 6.11 -2.27
C MET A 84 -6.57 5.24 -1.79
N ASN A 85 -5.62 5.86 -1.12
CA ASN A 85 -4.43 5.22 -0.55
C ASN A 85 -4.27 5.66 0.91
N ILE A 86 -3.59 4.82 1.70
CA ILE A 86 -3.16 5.15 3.05
C ILE A 86 -1.68 5.51 3.00
N LEU A 87 -1.37 6.72 3.44
CA LEU A 87 -0.03 7.27 3.53
C LEU A 87 0.36 7.45 4.98
N GLU A 88 1.65 7.44 5.21
CA GLU A 88 2.27 7.93 6.42
C GLU A 88 3.19 9.08 6.06
N VAL A 89 3.04 10.17 6.79
CA VAL A 89 3.75 11.42 6.56
C VAL A 89 4.39 11.86 7.87
N GLU A 90 5.70 12.02 7.90
CA GLU A 90 6.45 12.61 9.01
C GLU A 90 6.55 14.12 8.81
N LEU A 91 6.12 14.88 9.82
CA LEU A 91 6.12 16.34 9.76
C LEU A 91 7.54 16.88 9.92
N SER A 92 8.02 17.58 8.90
CA SER A 92 9.31 18.26 8.94
C SER A 92 9.31 19.46 9.89
N PRO A 93 10.49 19.94 10.32
CA PRO A 93 10.59 21.14 11.16
C PRO A 93 10.02 22.41 10.50
N THR A 94 10.00 22.48 9.16
CA THR A 94 9.46 23.62 8.39
C THR A 94 8.04 23.41 7.89
N SER A 95 7.42 22.28 8.24
CA SER A 95 6.07 21.91 7.83
C SER A 95 5.03 22.98 8.17
N ALA A 96 4.14 23.27 7.22
CA ALA A 96 3.08 24.27 7.39
C ALA A 96 2.03 23.88 8.44
N ALA A 97 2.01 22.60 8.85
CA ALA A 97 1.10 22.05 9.85
C ALA A 97 1.63 22.15 11.29
N VAL A 98 2.95 22.27 11.48
CA VAL A 98 3.57 22.23 12.82
C VAL A 98 3.10 23.41 13.68
N GLY A 99 2.71 23.09 14.91
CA GLY A 99 2.17 24.03 15.89
C GLY A 99 0.70 24.41 15.66
N ARG A 100 0.05 23.88 14.61
CA ARG A 100 -1.39 24.07 14.35
C ARG A 100 -2.19 22.88 14.84
N THR A 101 -3.46 23.14 15.15
CA THR A 101 -4.43 22.07 15.36
C THR A 101 -4.92 21.49 14.03
N LEU A 102 -5.43 20.26 14.06
CA LEU A 102 -6.05 19.62 12.88
C LEU A 102 -7.25 20.41 12.31
N ALA A 103 -7.93 21.22 13.12
CA ALA A 103 -9.01 22.09 12.64
C ALA A 103 -8.51 23.39 11.98
N GLU A 104 -7.30 23.84 12.29
CA GLU A 104 -6.71 25.06 11.75
C GLU A 104 -5.96 24.83 10.44
N TYR A 105 -5.35 23.65 10.29
CA TYR A 105 -4.66 23.27 9.06
C TYR A 105 -5.64 22.73 8.02
N LYS A 106 -5.55 23.27 6.79
CA LYS A 106 -6.42 22.85 5.68
C LYS A 106 -5.67 21.80 4.85
N PHE A 107 -6.03 20.54 5.03
CA PHE A 107 -5.60 19.46 4.15
C PHE A 107 -6.27 19.58 2.75
N PRO A 108 -5.69 18.96 1.71
CA PRO A 108 -6.34 18.79 0.41
C PRO A 108 -7.74 18.17 0.54
N ASP A 109 -8.62 18.43 -0.43
CA ASP A 109 -10.06 18.17 -0.30
C ASP A 109 -10.40 16.69 -0.03
N GLU A 110 -9.65 15.76 -0.63
CA GLU A 110 -9.84 14.31 -0.47
C GLU A 110 -8.89 13.68 0.56
N THR A 111 -8.31 14.50 1.45
CA THR A 111 -7.34 14.06 2.45
C THR A 111 -7.93 14.09 3.87
N ARG A 112 -7.72 13.00 4.62
CA ARG A 112 -8.17 12.84 6.01
C ARG A 112 -7.08 12.24 6.88
N VAL A 113 -6.90 12.79 8.08
CA VAL A 113 -6.03 12.18 9.10
C VAL A 113 -6.79 11.07 9.81
N ALA A 114 -6.27 9.85 9.73
CA ALA A 114 -6.80 8.66 10.39
C ALA A 114 -6.16 8.41 11.77
N LEU A 115 -4.87 8.76 11.92
CA LEU A 115 -4.11 8.58 13.15
C LEU A 115 -3.01 9.64 13.25
N LEU A 116 -2.79 10.15 14.46
CA LEU A 116 -1.61 10.95 14.82
C LEU A 116 -0.69 10.08 15.68
N ILE A 117 0.59 10.01 15.35
CA ILE A 117 1.61 9.28 16.08
C ILE A 117 2.68 10.30 16.47
N HIS A 118 2.94 10.46 17.76
CA HIS A 118 3.95 11.39 18.24
C HIS A 118 5.35 10.78 18.16
N ASP A 119 6.38 11.63 18.18
CA ASP A 119 7.80 11.23 18.15
C ASP A 119 8.16 10.26 19.31
N ASP A 120 7.48 10.36 20.44
CA ASP A 120 7.64 9.45 21.58
C ASP A 120 6.95 8.07 21.39
N GLY A 121 6.29 7.86 20.25
CA GLY A 121 5.56 6.65 19.88
C GLY A 121 4.15 6.55 20.45
N SER A 122 3.68 7.56 21.20
CA SER A 122 2.28 7.63 21.63
C SER A 122 1.36 7.89 20.44
N THR A 123 0.10 7.46 20.55
CA THR A 123 -0.87 7.57 19.45
C THR A 123 -2.12 8.30 19.91
N GLU A 124 -2.66 9.12 19.03
CA GLU A 124 -3.87 9.90 19.26
C GLU A 124 -4.87 9.67 18.12
N VAL A 125 -6.13 9.39 18.48
CA VAL A 125 -7.25 9.41 17.53
C VAL A 125 -7.55 10.87 17.17
N PRO A 126 -7.44 11.27 15.89
CA PRO A 126 -7.54 12.66 15.46
C PRO A 126 -8.81 13.37 15.93
N ARG A 127 -8.63 14.55 16.55
CA ARG A 127 -9.70 15.49 16.91
C ARG A 127 -9.35 16.86 16.36
N GLY A 128 -10.36 17.72 16.19
CA GLY A 128 -10.12 19.07 15.69
C GLY A 128 -9.12 19.89 16.53
N ASN A 129 -8.99 19.58 17.83
CA ASN A 129 -8.06 20.25 18.74
C ASN A 129 -6.73 19.51 18.96
N SER A 130 -6.49 18.38 18.27
CA SER A 130 -5.19 17.70 18.30
C SER A 130 -4.15 18.61 17.66
N ILE A 131 -3.04 18.83 18.34
CA ILE A 131 -1.95 19.71 17.88
C ILE A 131 -0.91 18.84 17.17
N MET A 132 -0.51 19.26 15.98
CA MET A 132 0.56 18.61 15.22
C MET A 132 1.92 19.22 15.60
N LEU A 133 2.88 18.39 15.93
CA LEU A 133 4.23 18.77 16.33
C LEU A 133 5.26 18.30 15.29
N GLU A 134 6.44 18.91 15.32
CA GLU A 134 7.59 18.46 14.55
C GLU A 134 7.92 17.00 14.92
N GLY A 135 8.21 16.16 13.91
CA GLY A 135 8.48 14.73 14.09
C GLY A 135 7.25 13.85 14.28
N ASP A 136 6.06 14.44 14.46
CA ASP A 136 4.82 13.65 14.46
C ASP A 136 4.63 12.98 13.09
N ARG A 137 4.09 11.77 13.11
CA ARG A 137 3.68 11.02 11.92
C ARG A 137 2.16 11.01 11.79
N LEU A 138 1.67 11.45 10.64
CA LEU A 138 0.27 11.43 10.26
C LEU A 138 -0.02 10.22 9.38
N LEU A 139 -0.99 9.40 9.78
CA LEU A 139 -1.58 8.40 8.91
C LEU A 139 -2.71 9.07 8.12
N LEU A 140 -2.53 9.27 6.83
CA LEU A 140 -3.47 9.94 5.95
C LEU A 140 -4.22 8.93 5.08
N VAL A 141 -5.50 9.19 4.85
CA VAL A 141 -6.27 8.57 3.76
C VAL A 141 -6.45 9.66 2.70
N THR A 142 -5.92 9.45 1.50
CA THR A 142 -5.87 10.46 0.43
C THR A 142 -5.89 9.83 -0.97
N THR A 143 -5.92 10.64 -2.02
CA THR A 143 -5.78 10.20 -3.42
C THR A 143 -4.37 10.45 -3.94
N SER A 144 -3.96 9.74 -4.99
CA SER A 144 -2.66 9.96 -5.64
C SER A 144 -2.47 11.38 -6.19
N ASP A 145 -3.58 12.08 -6.48
CA ASP A 145 -3.57 13.41 -7.06
C ASP A 145 -3.09 14.47 -6.04
N ASP A 146 -3.22 14.19 -4.72
CA ASP A 146 -2.87 15.11 -3.63
C ASP A 146 -1.42 14.92 -3.13
N TYR A 147 -0.67 13.92 -3.63
CA TYR A 147 0.63 13.54 -3.08
C TYR A 147 1.66 14.66 -3.16
N ASP A 148 1.72 15.38 -4.28
CA ASP A 148 2.68 16.47 -4.47
C ASP A 148 2.39 17.65 -3.52
N GLU A 149 1.12 17.98 -3.29
CA GLU A 149 0.73 19.03 -2.33
C GLU A 149 1.09 18.64 -0.90
N ILE A 150 0.72 17.42 -0.49
CA ILE A 150 1.06 16.85 0.81
C ILE A 150 2.57 16.88 1.04
N PHE A 151 3.35 16.42 0.06
CA PHE A 151 4.80 16.38 0.16
C PHE A 151 5.39 17.79 0.32
N ASN A 152 4.96 18.74 -0.51
CA ASN A 152 5.51 20.09 -0.48
C ASN A 152 5.13 20.87 0.80
N GLU A 153 3.97 20.61 1.40
CA GLU A 153 3.52 21.34 2.59
C GLU A 153 3.91 20.70 3.92
N LEU A 154 3.97 19.36 3.98
CA LEU A 154 4.13 18.64 5.24
C LEU A 154 5.54 18.10 5.48
N VAL A 155 6.30 17.88 4.41
CA VAL A 155 7.51 17.06 4.45
C VAL A 155 8.73 17.80 3.94
N LYS A 156 8.57 18.53 2.84
CA LYS A 156 9.68 19.23 2.20
C LYS A 156 10.21 20.33 3.11
N ASN A 157 11.52 20.32 3.32
CA ASN A 157 12.23 21.34 4.10
C ASN A 157 12.34 22.68 3.36
#